data_AF-A0A1M7V1F1-F1
#
_entry.id   AF-A0A1M7V1F1-F1
#
_cell.length_a   1.000
_cell.length_b   1.000
_cell.length_c   1.000
_cell.angle_alpha   90.00
_cell.angle_beta   90.00
_cell.angle_gamma   90.00
#
_symmetry.space_group_name_H-M   'P 1'
#
loop_
_entity.id
_entity.type
_entity.pdbx_description
1 polymer ?
#
loop_
_entity_poly.entity_id
_entity_poly.type
_entity_poly.pdbx_seq_one_letter_code
_entity_poly.pdbx_strand_id
1 'polypeptide(L)'
;MVGPLNPASYRQIPPPAEGVWRVGRDPLEPPRVWPGPGRYRFDDPQRSYAVRYVAARLRGALLETMEYLRPAPGALARLAAVVDGEPRLGEADTDHAGGVVAWLAAQQVARLVVYPAGPVLSVNDPALLTALDDDPGVIAAIAEAGPGEPGARAPRLDQGLVRASGPAGRRITQALGRAVFTVLPTVAGLAYRSRLDDDELCWALRAEVPVIPLEVRPLSPTDPDHRSAVQAAAVTLGIDLTTDWR
;
A
#
# COMPACT_ATOMS: atom_id res chain seq x y z
N MET A 1 22.50 -23.45 7.58
CA MET A 1 21.33 -23.20 8.44
C MET A 1 21.42 -21.77 8.91
N VAL A 2 20.53 -20.90 8.43
CA VAL A 2 20.33 -19.58 9.02
C VAL A 2 19.69 -19.83 10.39
N GLY A 3 20.21 -19.23 11.47
CA GLY A 3 19.60 -19.33 12.79
C GLY A 3 18.15 -18.82 12.80
N PRO A 4 17.38 -19.09 13.86
CA PRO A 4 16.02 -18.57 13.96
C PRO A 4 16.03 -17.04 13.80
N LEU A 5 15.18 -16.53 12.92
CA LEU A 5 15.08 -15.09 12.69
C LEU A 5 14.64 -14.42 13.99
N ASN A 6 15.38 -13.40 14.42
CA ASN A 6 15.04 -12.60 15.60
C ASN A 6 14.59 -11.20 15.14
N PRO A 7 13.35 -10.76 15.43
CA PRO A 7 12.89 -9.42 15.07
C PRO A 7 13.76 -8.28 15.59
N ALA A 8 14.48 -8.49 16.71
CA ALA A 8 15.40 -7.51 17.28
C ALA A 8 16.66 -7.29 16.43
N SER A 9 16.98 -8.22 15.51
CA SER A 9 18.12 -8.11 14.60
C SER A 9 17.83 -7.21 13.39
N TYR A 10 16.59 -6.78 13.20
CA TYR A 10 16.17 -5.98 12.06
C TYR A 10 15.79 -4.57 12.46
N ARG A 11 15.92 -3.64 11.52
CA ARG A 11 15.52 -2.25 11.69
C ARG A 11 14.02 -2.17 11.94
N GLN A 12 13.67 -1.62 13.10
CA GLN A 12 12.28 -1.36 13.49
C GLN A 12 11.93 0.10 13.25
N ILE A 13 10.73 0.35 12.75
CA ILE A 13 10.19 1.69 12.53
C ILE A 13 8.76 1.69 13.07
N PRO A 14 8.56 1.94 14.38
CA PRO A 14 7.22 2.00 14.95
C PRO A 14 6.44 3.20 14.38
N PRO A 15 5.10 3.12 14.32
CA PRO A 15 4.26 4.29 14.08
C PRO A 15 4.55 5.41 15.10
N PRO A 16 4.48 6.69 14.68
CA PRO A 16 4.62 7.84 15.58
C PRO A 16 3.59 7.82 16.71
N ALA A 17 4.02 8.25 17.91
CA ALA A 17 3.16 8.31 19.10
C ALA A 17 2.06 9.37 18.97
N GLU A 18 2.34 10.44 18.23
CA GLU A 18 1.40 11.50 17.88
C GLU A 18 0.31 11.05 16.89
N GLY A 19 0.43 9.83 16.36
CA GLY A 19 -0.57 9.18 15.54
C GLY A 19 -0.29 9.17 14.05
N VAL A 20 -1.05 8.35 13.33
CA VAL A 20 -0.98 8.07 11.90
C VAL A 20 -2.31 8.35 11.23
N TRP A 21 -2.29 8.52 9.91
CA TRP A 21 -3.44 8.85 9.10
C TRP A 21 -3.96 7.66 8.31
N ARG A 22 -5.28 7.55 8.20
CA ARG A 22 -5.98 6.64 7.28
C ARG A 22 -7.08 7.40 6.56
N VAL A 23 -7.24 7.12 5.28
CA VAL A 23 -8.30 7.68 4.43
C VAL A 23 -9.17 6.54 3.90
N GLY A 24 -10.48 6.74 3.87
CA GLY A 24 -11.43 5.79 3.33
C GLY A 24 -12.88 6.23 3.57
N ARG A 25 -13.85 5.54 2.97
CA ARG A 25 -15.28 5.80 3.25
C ARG A 25 -15.65 5.58 4.72
N ASP A 26 -15.04 4.55 5.32
CA ASP A 26 -15.02 4.30 6.75
C ASP A 26 -13.57 3.97 7.16
N PRO A 27 -12.80 4.96 7.65
CA PRO A 27 -11.40 4.77 8.01
C PRO A 27 -11.23 4.03 9.35
N LEU A 28 -12.31 3.78 10.09
CA LEU A 28 -12.26 2.95 11.30
C LEU A 28 -12.54 1.48 11.02
N GLU A 29 -13.26 1.19 9.92
CA GLU A 29 -13.64 -0.16 9.54
C GLU A 29 -12.45 -1.14 9.69
N PRO A 30 -12.61 -2.22 10.47
CA PRO A 30 -11.58 -3.25 10.60
C PRO A 30 -11.19 -3.77 9.23
N PRO A 31 -9.89 -3.97 8.96
CA PRO A 31 -9.46 -4.56 7.71
C PRO A 31 -10.03 -5.99 7.61
N ARG A 32 -10.49 -6.35 6.42
CA ARG A 32 -11.04 -7.68 6.13
C ARG A 32 -10.07 -8.42 5.24
N VAL A 33 -10.06 -9.75 5.39
CA VAL A 33 -9.36 -10.61 4.46
C VAL A 33 -10.08 -10.54 3.11
N TRP A 34 -9.34 -10.18 2.06
CA TRP A 34 -9.94 -10.00 0.73
C TRP A 34 -10.23 -11.36 0.08
N PRO A 35 -11.37 -11.56 -0.61
CA PRO A 35 -11.71 -12.83 -1.27
C PRO A 35 -10.92 -13.09 -2.56
N GLY A 36 -10.03 -12.19 -2.98
CA GLY A 36 -9.16 -12.32 -4.15
C GLY A 36 -7.68 -12.40 -3.79
N PRO A 37 -6.75 -12.25 -4.76
CA PRO A 37 -5.30 -12.33 -4.54
C PRO A 37 -4.69 -11.15 -3.74
N GLY A 38 -5.46 -10.51 -2.85
CA GLY A 38 -5.11 -9.26 -2.19
C GLY A 38 -5.13 -8.05 -3.13
N ARG A 39 -5.66 -6.93 -2.67
CA ARG A 39 -5.73 -5.69 -3.47
C ARG A 39 -4.45 -4.86 -3.31
N TYR A 40 -3.85 -4.92 -2.13
CA TYR A 40 -2.74 -4.07 -1.73
C TYR A 40 -1.43 -4.85 -1.56
N ARG A 41 -0.33 -4.10 -1.38
CA ARG A 41 1.05 -4.60 -1.50
C ARG A 41 1.40 -5.69 -0.50
N PHE A 42 0.85 -5.65 0.71
CA PHE A 42 1.21 -6.58 1.79
C PHE A 42 0.02 -7.44 2.24
N ASP A 43 -1.04 -7.50 1.43
CA ASP A 43 -2.18 -8.39 1.70
C ASP A 43 -1.74 -9.85 1.60
N ASP A 44 -2.37 -10.74 2.38
CA ASP A 44 -2.08 -12.16 2.26
C ASP A 44 -2.78 -12.78 1.05
N PRO A 45 -2.06 -13.33 0.06
CA PRO A 45 -2.70 -14.00 -1.07
C PRO A 45 -3.40 -15.30 -0.65
N GLN A 46 -3.02 -15.88 0.50
CA GLN A 46 -3.63 -17.10 1.05
C GLN A 46 -4.69 -16.84 2.12
N ARG A 47 -5.04 -15.57 2.36
CA ARG A 47 -6.19 -15.19 3.20
C ARG A 47 -6.08 -15.60 4.69
N SER A 48 -4.87 -15.73 5.22
CA SER A 48 -4.63 -16.08 6.62
C SER A 48 -4.52 -14.87 7.56
N TYR A 49 -4.39 -13.65 7.05
CA TYR A 49 -4.41 -12.42 7.84
C TYR A 49 -4.96 -11.23 7.05
N ALA A 50 -5.41 -10.20 7.76
CA ALA A 50 -5.84 -8.93 7.18
C ALA A 50 -4.88 -7.80 7.60
N VAL A 51 -4.81 -6.75 6.76
CA VAL A 51 -3.83 -5.66 6.91
C VAL A 51 -4.52 -4.30 6.92
N ARG A 52 -4.15 -3.46 7.88
CA ARG A 52 -4.52 -2.05 7.98
C ARG A 52 -3.37 -1.19 7.46
N TYR A 53 -3.67 -0.37 6.46
CA TYR A 53 -2.72 0.59 5.89
C TYR A 53 -2.92 1.97 6.53
N VAL A 54 -1.82 2.57 6.97
CA VAL A 54 -1.76 3.90 7.59
C VAL A 54 -0.51 4.64 7.14
N ALA A 55 -0.49 5.97 7.22
CA ALA A 55 0.65 6.81 6.84
C ALA A 55 1.01 7.84 7.90
N ALA A 56 2.25 8.34 7.88
CA ALA A 56 2.72 9.31 8.87
C ALA A 56 2.03 10.66 8.72
N ARG A 57 1.64 11.00 7.49
CA ARG A 57 0.97 12.25 7.14
C ARG A 57 -0.29 11.95 6.34
N LEU A 58 -1.25 12.87 6.40
CA LEU A 58 -2.48 12.78 5.59
C LEU A 58 -2.15 12.70 4.10
N ARG A 59 -1.16 13.48 3.62
CA ARG A 59 -0.68 13.42 2.24
C ARG A 59 -0.26 12.01 1.82
N GLY A 60 0.55 11.33 2.62
CA GLY A 60 0.97 9.95 2.33
C GLY A 60 -0.22 8.98 2.22
N ALA A 61 -1.22 9.09 3.10
CA ALA A 61 -2.43 8.28 3.00
C ALA A 61 -3.25 8.60 1.74
N LEU A 62 -3.33 9.88 1.36
CA LEU A 62 -3.98 10.32 0.13
C LEU A 62 -3.25 9.82 -1.12
N LEU A 63 -1.91 9.88 -1.18
CA LEU A 63 -1.15 9.33 -2.32
C LEU A 63 -1.47 7.86 -2.59
N GLU A 64 -1.48 7.04 -1.55
CA GLU A 64 -1.74 5.61 -1.68
C GLU A 64 -3.21 5.31 -2.06
N THR A 65 -4.16 6.12 -1.60
CA THR A 65 -5.59 5.90 -1.85
C THR A 65 -6.09 6.53 -3.15
N MET A 66 -5.51 7.64 -3.57
CA MET A 66 -5.84 8.35 -4.82
C MET A 66 -5.10 7.79 -6.03
N GLU A 67 -4.14 6.90 -5.85
CA GLU A 67 -3.29 6.41 -6.95
C GLU A 67 -4.08 5.87 -8.16
N TYR A 68 -5.18 5.17 -7.90
CA TYR A 68 -6.02 4.60 -8.96
C TYR A 68 -6.81 5.65 -9.75
N LEU A 69 -6.93 6.87 -9.21
CA LEU A 69 -7.51 8.04 -9.88
C LEU A 69 -6.49 8.75 -10.77
N ARG A 70 -5.28 8.23 -10.94
CA ARG A 70 -4.31 8.83 -11.85
C ARG A 70 -4.80 8.70 -13.31
N PRO A 71 -4.66 9.75 -14.14
CA PRO A 71 -4.89 9.64 -15.57
C PRO A 71 -4.00 8.55 -16.18
N ALA A 72 -4.59 7.62 -16.92
CA ALA A 72 -3.86 6.55 -17.61
C ALA A 72 -3.85 6.83 -19.13
N PRO A 73 -2.75 7.36 -19.71
CA PRO A 73 -2.72 7.81 -21.11
C PRO A 73 -2.94 6.73 -22.18
N GLY A 74 -3.14 5.47 -21.80
CA GLY A 74 -3.49 4.36 -22.69
C GLY A 74 -4.70 3.55 -22.24
N ALA A 75 -5.48 3.99 -21.24
CA ALA A 75 -6.72 3.31 -20.86
C ALA A 75 -7.78 3.48 -21.96
N LEU A 76 -7.94 4.69 -22.50
CA LEU A 76 -8.84 4.98 -23.62
C LEU A 76 -8.44 4.22 -24.89
N ALA A 77 -7.14 4.15 -25.22
CA ALA A 77 -6.65 3.36 -26.36
C ALA A 77 -6.86 1.85 -26.19
N ARG A 78 -6.80 1.33 -24.95
CA ARG A 78 -7.08 -0.08 -24.63
C ARG A 78 -8.57 -0.40 -24.64
N LEU A 79 -9.44 0.53 -24.24
CA LEU A 79 -10.90 0.40 -24.33
C LEU A 79 -11.38 0.45 -25.78
N ALA A 80 -10.82 1.34 -26.59
CA ALA A 80 -11.11 1.41 -28.03
C ALA A 80 -10.66 0.16 -28.81
N ALA A 81 -9.74 -0.65 -28.25
CA ALA A 81 -9.26 -1.89 -28.84
C ALA A 81 -10.10 -3.13 -28.46
N VAL A 82 -11.08 -3.01 -27.56
CA VAL A 82 -12.03 -4.09 -27.23
C VAL A 82 -13.31 -3.86 -28.02
N VAL A 83 -13.30 -4.32 -29.27
CA VAL A 83 -14.52 -4.59 -30.04
C VAL A 83 -14.73 -6.11 -29.95
N ASP A 84 -15.89 -6.53 -29.49
CA ASP A 84 -16.34 -7.92 -29.23
C ASP A 84 -15.88 -8.56 -27.90
N GLY A 85 -16.57 -8.21 -26.82
CA GLY A 85 -16.56 -9.00 -25.58
C GLY A 85 -17.34 -8.35 -24.44
N GLU A 86 -18.31 -9.10 -23.89
CA GLU A 86 -19.17 -8.74 -22.74
C GLU A 86 -18.46 -7.92 -21.64
N PRO A 87 -19.13 -6.88 -21.10
CA PRO A 87 -18.52 -5.91 -20.20
C PRO A 87 -18.07 -6.56 -18.88
N ARG A 88 -16.79 -6.36 -18.53
CA ARG A 88 -16.26 -6.65 -17.20
C ARG A 88 -16.46 -5.43 -16.30
N LEU A 89 -16.99 -5.64 -15.10
CA LEU A 89 -17.06 -4.63 -14.03
C LEU A 89 -15.70 -3.92 -13.87
N GLY A 90 -15.67 -2.64 -14.23
CA GLY A 90 -14.45 -1.84 -14.39
C GLY A 90 -14.32 -1.12 -15.74
N GLU A 91 -15.41 -0.92 -16.49
CA GLU A 91 -15.46 0.07 -17.57
C GLU A 91 -14.91 1.39 -17.03
N ALA A 92 -13.82 1.88 -17.62
CA ALA A 92 -13.23 3.13 -17.19
C ALA A 92 -14.26 4.23 -17.47
N ASP A 93 -14.79 4.77 -16.39
CA ASP A 93 -15.65 5.93 -16.44
C ASP A 93 -14.91 7.04 -17.19
N THR A 94 -15.49 7.47 -18.31
CA THR A 94 -14.90 8.50 -19.16
C THR A 94 -15.00 9.89 -18.53
N ASP A 95 -15.79 10.03 -17.45
CA ASP A 95 -15.81 11.21 -16.59
C ASP A 95 -14.82 11.09 -15.42
N HIS A 96 -13.54 11.17 -15.76
CA HIS A 96 -12.45 11.14 -14.78
C HIS A 96 -12.61 12.23 -13.70
N ALA A 97 -13.10 13.42 -14.10
CA ALA A 97 -13.34 14.54 -13.20
C ALA A 97 -14.50 14.26 -12.23
N GLY A 98 -15.62 13.72 -12.73
CA GLY A 98 -16.73 13.25 -11.90
C GLY A 98 -16.32 12.15 -10.93
N GLY A 99 -15.44 11.23 -11.36
CA GLY A 99 -14.85 10.20 -10.51
C GLY A 99 -14.02 10.75 -9.35
N VAL A 100 -13.20 11.78 -9.60
CA VAL A 100 -12.41 12.46 -8.55
C VAL A 100 -13.31 13.17 -7.55
N VAL A 101 -14.32 13.92 -8.02
CA VAL A 101 -15.27 14.64 -7.15
C VAL A 101 -16.07 13.68 -6.28
N ALA A 102 -16.66 12.65 -6.90
CA ALA A 102 -17.42 11.63 -6.18
C ALA A 102 -16.55 10.89 -5.16
N TRP A 103 -15.28 10.63 -5.50
CA TRP A 103 -14.35 10.01 -4.56
C TRP A 103 -14.08 10.92 -3.36
N LEU A 104 -13.66 12.17 -3.59
CA LEU A 104 -13.33 13.13 -2.52
C LEU A 104 -14.51 13.34 -1.58
N ALA A 105 -15.73 13.48 -2.12
CA ALA A 105 -16.95 13.68 -1.34
C ALA A 105 -17.34 12.45 -0.48
N ALA A 106 -16.93 11.25 -0.88
CA ALA A 106 -17.24 10.01 -0.16
C ALA A 106 -16.20 9.65 0.92
N GLN A 107 -15.05 10.34 0.98
CA GLN A 107 -13.99 9.98 1.91
C GLN A 107 -14.15 10.64 3.28
N GLN A 108 -13.71 9.91 4.29
CA GLN A 108 -13.38 10.42 5.60
C GLN A 108 -11.88 10.24 5.84
N VAL A 109 -11.36 11.04 6.76
CA VAL A 109 -10.01 10.91 7.28
C VAL A 109 -10.08 10.54 8.75
N ALA A 110 -9.15 9.70 9.21
CA ALA A 110 -8.95 9.42 10.61
C ALA A 110 -7.48 9.60 10.99
N ARG A 111 -7.25 10.21 12.14
CA ARG A 111 -5.96 10.18 12.84
C ARG A 111 -6.06 9.19 13.98
N LEU A 112 -5.11 8.26 14.04
CA LEU A 112 -5.14 7.07 14.90
C LEU A 112 -3.87 7.00 15.73
N VAL A 113 -3.97 6.70 17.03
CA VAL A 113 -2.82 6.19 17.79
C VAL A 113 -2.79 4.67 17.65
N VAL A 114 -1.58 4.12 17.44
CA VAL A 114 -1.36 2.68 17.25
C VAL A 114 -0.59 2.14 18.45
N TYR A 115 -1.04 0.99 18.97
CA TYR A 115 -0.37 0.32 20.10
C TYR A 115 0.11 -1.07 19.65
N PRO A 116 1.23 -1.16 18.91
CA PRO A 116 1.71 -2.45 18.44
C PRO A 116 2.23 -3.27 19.63
N ALA A 117 1.65 -4.45 19.84
CA ALA A 117 2.11 -5.40 20.86
C ALA A 117 3.44 -6.10 20.49
N GLY A 118 4.00 -5.78 19.32
CA GLY A 118 5.22 -6.36 18.79
C GLY A 118 5.93 -5.43 17.81
N PRO A 119 7.09 -5.84 17.27
CA PRO A 119 7.92 -5.00 16.43
C PRO A 119 7.26 -4.70 15.09
N VAL A 120 7.55 -3.52 14.55
CA VAL A 120 7.15 -3.11 13.20
C VAL A 120 8.40 -2.98 12.36
N LEU A 121 8.61 -3.89 11.41
CA LEU A 121 9.88 -4.05 10.71
C LEU A 121 9.94 -3.21 9.44
N SER A 122 11.09 -2.62 9.14
CA SER A 122 11.32 -1.91 7.89
C SER A 122 11.55 -2.88 6.74
N VAL A 123 10.70 -2.84 5.70
CA VAL A 123 10.95 -3.60 4.45
C VAL A 123 12.13 -3.08 3.64
N ASN A 124 12.70 -1.94 4.03
CA ASN A 124 13.93 -1.41 3.44
C ASN A 124 15.20 -1.89 4.16
N ASP A 125 15.09 -2.74 5.19
CA ASP A 125 16.27 -3.27 5.89
C ASP A 125 16.98 -4.34 5.04
N PRO A 126 18.23 -4.12 4.59
CA PRO A 126 18.97 -5.10 3.80
C PRO A 126 19.17 -6.44 4.51
N ALA A 127 19.30 -6.44 5.85
CA ALA A 127 19.46 -7.67 6.62
C ALA A 127 18.18 -8.51 6.60
N LEU A 128 17.02 -7.87 6.72
CA LEU A 128 15.72 -8.54 6.57
C LEU A 128 15.56 -9.11 5.16
N LEU A 129 15.82 -8.31 4.13
CA LEU A 129 15.68 -8.76 2.73
C LEU A 129 16.61 -9.94 2.42
N THR A 130 17.86 -9.88 2.89
CA THR A 130 18.81 -10.99 2.74
C THR A 130 18.32 -12.25 3.45
N ALA A 131 17.72 -12.12 4.63
CA ALA A 131 17.20 -13.26 5.38
C ALA A 131 15.96 -13.91 4.72
N LEU A 132 15.23 -13.16 3.89
CA LEU A 132 14.05 -13.63 3.16
C LEU A 132 14.36 -14.04 1.71
N ASP A 133 15.58 -13.82 1.23
CA ASP A 133 16.00 -14.14 -0.15
C ASP A 133 15.85 -15.65 -0.46
N ASP A 134 16.00 -16.49 0.57
CA ASP A 134 15.88 -17.94 0.49
C ASP A 134 14.45 -18.47 0.77
N ASP A 135 13.47 -17.59 1.02
CA ASP A 135 12.07 -18.03 1.25
C ASP A 135 11.46 -18.57 -0.06
N PRO A 136 10.92 -19.80 -0.08
CA PRO A 136 10.38 -20.39 -1.32
C PRO A 136 9.25 -19.58 -1.97
N GLY A 137 8.41 -18.93 -1.16
CA GLY A 137 7.31 -18.09 -1.67
C GLY A 137 7.82 -16.80 -2.30
N VAL A 138 8.84 -16.19 -1.69
CA VAL A 138 9.53 -15.01 -2.25
C VAL A 138 10.24 -15.37 -3.56
N ILE A 139 11.01 -16.47 -3.59
CA ILE A 139 11.71 -16.95 -4.80
C ILE A 139 10.71 -17.17 -5.95
N ALA A 140 9.59 -17.85 -5.67
CA ALA A 140 8.56 -18.09 -6.68
C ALA A 140 7.97 -16.78 -7.21
N ALA A 141 7.64 -15.83 -6.31
CA ALA A 141 7.09 -14.54 -6.71
C ALA A 141 8.05 -13.70 -7.57
N ILE A 142 9.36 -13.77 -7.29
CA ILE A 142 10.40 -13.12 -8.10
C ILE A 142 10.50 -13.79 -9.48
N ALA A 143 10.52 -15.12 -9.54
CA ALA A 143 10.59 -15.85 -10.80
C ALA A 143 9.38 -15.56 -11.71
N GLU A 144 8.18 -15.45 -11.14
CA GLU A 144 6.95 -15.09 -11.87
C GLU A 144 6.86 -13.61 -12.28
N ALA A 145 7.64 -12.73 -11.64
CA ALA A 145 7.66 -11.30 -11.97
C ALA A 145 8.39 -11.03 -13.29
N GLY A 146 9.21 -11.96 -13.76
CA GLY A 146 9.78 -11.98 -15.09
C GLY A 146 11.00 -12.91 -15.16
N PRO A 147 11.22 -13.58 -16.30
CA PRO A 147 12.47 -14.30 -16.50
C PRO A 147 13.59 -13.24 -16.55
N GLY A 148 14.54 -13.33 -15.62
CA GLY A 148 15.86 -12.76 -15.88
C GLY A 148 16.37 -13.29 -17.22
N GLU A 149 17.26 -12.55 -17.89
CA GLU A 149 17.83 -13.03 -19.14
C GLU A 149 18.36 -14.47 -18.99
N PRO A 150 18.22 -15.34 -20.02
CA PRO A 150 18.75 -16.70 -19.94
C PRO A 150 20.24 -16.69 -19.59
N GLY A 151 20.60 -17.28 -18.44
CA GLY A 151 21.97 -17.30 -17.92
C GLY A 151 22.33 -16.17 -16.95
N ALA A 152 21.44 -15.19 -16.75
CA ALA A 152 21.58 -14.22 -15.67
C ALA A 152 21.39 -14.90 -14.31
N ARG A 153 22.12 -14.40 -13.30
CA ARG A 153 21.90 -14.81 -11.92
C ARG A 153 20.44 -14.52 -11.54
N ALA A 154 19.78 -15.46 -10.85
CA ALA A 154 18.43 -15.26 -10.36
C ALA A 154 18.34 -13.93 -9.59
N PRO A 155 17.31 -13.10 -9.86
CA PRO A 155 17.16 -11.84 -9.16
C PRO A 155 17.04 -12.11 -7.66
N ARG A 156 17.77 -11.33 -6.86
CA ARG A 156 17.68 -11.38 -5.40
C ARG A 156 16.68 -10.37 -4.89
N LEU A 157 16.06 -10.67 -3.76
CA LEU A 157 15.18 -9.73 -3.08
C LEU A 157 15.97 -8.48 -2.67
N ASP A 158 15.59 -7.34 -3.23
CA ASP A 158 16.19 -6.05 -2.92
C ASP A 158 15.14 -4.92 -2.84
N GLN A 159 15.58 -3.72 -2.52
CA GLN A 159 14.70 -2.56 -2.41
C GLN A 159 14.04 -2.18 -3.75
N GLY A 160 14.71 -2.44 -4.88
CA GLY A 160 14.17 -2.17 -6.21
C GLY A 160 12.96 -3.06 -6.50
N LEU A 161 13.06 -4.35 -6.22
CA LEU A 161 11.96 -5.31 -6.35
C LEU A 161 10.81 -4.99 -5.39
N VAL A 162 11.12 -4.63 -4.14
CA VAL A 162 10.08 -4.21 -3.18
C VAL A 162 9.32 -2.98 -3.69
N ARG A 163 9.97 -2.06 -4.41
CA ARG A 163 9.37 -0.84 -4.99
C ARG A 163 8.72 -1.03 -6.35
N ALA A 164 8.87 -2.21 -6.96
CA ALA A 164 8.32 -2.48 -8.27
C ALA A 164 6.80 -2.21 -8.29
N SER A 165 6.34 -1.57 -9.36
CA SER A 165 4.94 -1.20 -9.54
C SER A 165 4.15 -2.28 -10.25
N GLY A 166 2.82 -2.21 -10.12
CA GLY A 166 1.92 -3.12 -10.84
C GLY A 166 1.82 -4.53 -10.25
N PRO A 167 1.22 -5.48 -10.98
CA PRO A 167 0.91 -6.81 -10.47
C PRO A 167 2.14 -7.62 -10.04
N ALA A 168 3.26 -7.50 -10.76
CA ALA A 168 4.50 -8.22 -10.45
C ALA A 168 5.10 -7.77 -9.11
N GLY A 169 5.27 -6.46 -8.92
CA GLY A 169 5.75 -5.90 -7.65
C GLY A 169 4.80 -6.22 -6.49
N ARG A 170 3.47 -6.19 -6.73
CA ARG A 170 2.48 -6.60 -5.73
C ARG A 170 2.69 -8.05 -5.28
N ARG A 171 2.87 -8.99 -6.21
CA ARG A 171 3.13 -10.40 -5.87
C ARG A 171 4.37 -10.54 -4.99
N ILE A 172 5.44 -9.83 -5.32
CA ILE A 172 6.68 -9.83 -4.53
C ILE A 172 6.44 -9.29 -3.12
N THR A 173 5.79 -8.13 -2.98
CA THR A 173 5.54 -7.55 -1.66
C THR A 173 4.56 -8.37 -0.83
N GLN A 174 3.60 -9.05 -1.45
CA GLN A 174 2.67 -9.96 -0.79
C GLN A 174 3.37 -11.23 -0.30
N ALA A 175 4.25 -11.82 -1.13
CA ALA A 175 5.08 -12.94 -0.74
C ALA A 175 6.03 -12.58 0.42
N LEU A 176 6.66 -11.40 0.35
CA LEU A 176 7.49 -10.86 1.44
C LEU A 176 6.66 -10.70 2.73
N GLY A 177 5.49 -10.05 2.65
CA GLY A 177 4.64 -9.84 3.81
C GLY A 177 4.21 -11.15 4.46
N ARG A 178 3.81 -12.12 3.63
CA ARG A 178 3.49 -13.48 4.08
C ARG A 178 4.69 -14.14 4.74
N ALA A 179 5.87 -14.11 4.12
CA ALA A 179 7.07 -14.70 4.68
C ALA A 179 7.31 -14.12 6.07
N VAL A 180 7.40 -12.78 6.22
CA VAL A 180 7.62 -12.13 7.52
C VAL A 180 6.61 -12.57 8.57
N PHE A 181 5.31 -12.49 8.29
CA PHE A 181 4.30 -12.84 9.31
C PHE A 181 4.23 -14.34 9.62
N THR A 182 4.72 -15.20 8.72
CA THR A 182 4.80 -16.64 8.95
C THR A 182 6.00 -17.00 9.84
N VAL A 183 7.20 -16.52 9.49
CA VAL A 183 8.42 -16.83 10.25
C VAL A 183 8.57 -16.01 11.53
N LEU A 184 7.96 -14.83 11.60
CA LEU A 184 8.00 -13.93 12.75
C LEU A 184 6.59 -13.57 13.23
N PRO A 185 5.85 -14.50 13.86
CA PRO A 185 4.45 -14.30 14.24
C PRO A 185 4.23 -13.21 15.29
N THR A 186 5.27 -12.74 15.96
CA THR A 186 5.20 -11.61 16.91
C THR A 186 5.28 -10.23 16.24
N VAL A 187 5.68 -10.15 14.96
CA VAL A 187 5.77 -8.87 14.23
C VAL A 187 4.38 -8.28 14.03
N ALA A 188 4.19 -7.05 14.50
CA ALA A 188 2.92 -6.34 14.44
C ALA A 188 2.62 -5.73 13.06
N GLY A 189 3.66 -5.47 12.25
CA GLY A 189 3.49 -4.90 10.93
C GLY A 189 4.79 -4.63 10.19
N LEU A 190 4.63 -4.02 9.02
CA LEU A 190 5.70 -3.65 8.12
C LEU A 190 5.68 -2.14 7.87
N ALA A 191 6.82 -1.48 8.05
CA ALA A 191 7.03 -0.10 7.66
C ALA A 191 7.65 -0.03 6.27
N TYR A 192 7.15 0.87 5.42
CA TYR A 192 7.62 1.05 4.06
C TYR A 192 7.54 2.52 3.64
N ARG A 193 8.41 2.94 2.73
CA ARG A 193 8.27 4.24 2.07
C ARG A 193 7.27 4.11 0.92
N SER A 194 6.42 5.13 0.73
CA SER A 194 5.56 5.18 -0.45
C SER A 194 6.42 5.06 -1.71
N ARG A 195 5.92 4.33 -2.69
CA ARG A 195 6.59 4.23 -4.00
C ARG A 195 6.42 5.48 -4.85
N LEU A 196 5.48 6.35 -4.46
CA LEU A 196 5.11 7.56 -5.17
C LEU A 196 5.93 8.75 -4.66
N ASP A 197 6.37 8.69 -3.41
CA ASP A 197 7.20 9.70 -2.77
C ASP A 197 7.98 9.09 -1.60
N ASP A 198 9.31 9.21 -1.64
CA ASP A 198 10.17 8.66 -0.62
C ASP A 198 10.05 9.38 0.74
N ASP A 199 9.54 10.61 0.78
CA ASP A 199 9.34 11.35 2.01
C ASP A 199 8.11 10.91 2.80
N GLU A 200 7.28 10.04 2.22
CA GLU A 200 6.07 9.52 2.84
C GLU A 200 6.33 8.12 3.43
N LEU A 201 6.22 8.03 4.74
CA LEU A 201 6.35 6.79 5.49
C LEU A 201 4.97 6.19 5.77
N CYS A 202 4.83 4.91 5.46
CA CYS A 202 3.60 4.15 5.57
C CYS A 202 3.81 2.86 6.37
N TRP A 203 2.71 2.30 6.88
CA TRP A 203 2.71 1.04 7.59
C TRP A 203 1.58 0.14 7.12
N ALA A 204 1.91 -1.15 6.97
CA ALA A 204 1.01 -2.26 6.80
C ALA A 204 0.96 -3.04 8.12
N LEU A 205 -0.03 -2.71 8.96
CA LEU A 205 -0.20 -3.28 10.29
C LEU A 205 -1.15 -4.47 10.22
N ARG A 206 -0.92 -5.51 11.02
CA ARG A 206 -1.91 -6.59 11.10
C ARG A 206 -3.22 -6.09 11.71
N ALA A 207 -4.33 -6.74 11.35
CA ALA A 207 -5.67 -6.36 11.76
C ALA A 207 -5.86 -6.29 13.29
N GLU A 208 -5.15 -7.15 14.01
CA GLU A 208 -5.25 -7.30 15.46
C GLU A 208 -4.50 -6.21 16.22
N VAL A 209 -3.69 -5.38 15.52
CA VAL A 209 -3.00 -4.25 16.15
C VAL A 209 -4.05 -3.22 16.63
N PRO A 210 -4.14 -2.96 17.94
CA PRO A 210 -5.10 -2.00 18.47
C PRO A 210 -4.83 -0.58 17.96
N VAL A 211 -5.89 0.11 17.60
CA VAL A 211 -5.88 1.53 17.23
C VAL A 211 -6.93 2.29 18.02
N ILE A 212 -6.61 3.52 18.40
CA ILE A 212 -7.55 4.44 19.05
C ILE A 212 -7.69 5.67 18.15
N PRO A 213 -8.91 6.03 17.70
CA PRO A 213 -9.10 7.26 16.95
C PRO A 213 -8.89 8.48 17.84
N LEU A 214 -8.03 9.39 17.40
CA LEU A 214 -7.92 10.75 17.94
C LEU A 214 -8.97 11.66 17.32
N GLU A 215 -9.16 11.52 16.01
CA GLU A 215 -10.17 12.26 15.25
C GLU A 215 -10.66 11.42 14.08
N VAL A 216 -11.93 11.60 13.73
CA VAL A 216 -12.54 11.10 12.49
C VAL A 216 -13.46 12.17 11.96
N ARG A 217 -13.30 12.52 10.69
CA ARG A 217 -14.09 13.57 10.07
C ARG A 217 -14.16 13.40 8.55
N PRO A 218 -15.20 13.92 7.89
CA PRO A 218 -15.25 13.99 6.43
C PRO A 218 -14.03 14.71 5.87
N LEU A 219 -13.51 14.21 4.75
CA LEU A 219 -12.51 14.94 3.97
C LEU A 219 -13.20 16.20 3.41
N SER A 220 -12.60 17.38 3.61
CA SER A 220 -13.28 18.66 3.38
C SER A 220 -12.37 19.69 2.70
N PRO A 221 -12.83 20.39 1.64
CA PRO A 221 -12.06 21.46 0.99
C PRO A 221 -11.97 22.73 1.86
N THR A 222 -12.86 22.89 2.84
CA THR A 222 -12.86 24.05 3.75
C THR A 222 -11.82 23.94 4.85
N ASP A 223 -11.32 22.73 5.11
CA ASP A 223 -10.22 22.51 6.04
C ASP A 223 -8.87 22.75 5.33
N PRO A 224 -8.05 23.71 5.80
CA PRO A 224 -6.78 24.04 5.13
C PRO A 224 -5.80 22.87 5.04
N ASP A 225 -5.71 22.04 6.08
CA ASP A 225 -4.77 20.92 6.12
C ASP A 225 -5.20 19.81 5.15
N HIS A 226 -6.51 19.54 5.08
CA HIS A 226 -7.06 18.61 4.09
C HIS A 226 -6.83 19.12 2.67
N ARG A 227 -7.16 20.39 2.41
CA ARG A 227 -7.01 20.99 1.08
C ARG A 227 -5.56 20.93 0.63
N SER A 228 -4.61 21.37 1.47
CA SER A 228 -3.18 21.31 1.15
C SER A 228 -2.69 19.88 0.93
N ALA A 229 -3.14 18.90 1.73
CA ALA A 229 -2.76 17.51 1.55
C ALA A 229 -3.29 16.90 0.24
N VAL A 230 -4.55 17.20 -0.12
CA VAL A 230 -5.17 16.76 -1.39
C VAL A 230 -4.46 17.40 -2.59
N GLN A 231 -4.19 18.71 -2.53
CA GLN A 231 -3.42 19.41 -3.57
C GLN A 231 -2.05 18.79 -3.79
N ALA A 232 -1.29 18.58 -2.71
CA ALA A 232 0.05 18.02 -2.80
C ALA A 232 0.04 16.57 -3.33
N ALA A 233 -0.95 15.77 -2.96
CA ALA A 233 -1.12 14.42 -3.51
C ALA A 233 -1.51 14.46 -4.99
N ALA A 234 -2.46 15.32 -5.37
CA ALA A 234 -2.94 15.47 -6.74
C ALA A 234 -1.83 15.95 -7.69
N VAL A 235 -0.99 16.92 -7.28
CA VAL A 235 0.18 17.36 -8.05
C VAL A 235 1.13 16.19 -8.33
N THR A 236 1.40 15.37 -7.31
CA THR A 236 2.29 14.20 -7.45
C THR A 236 1.70 13.15 -8.40
N LEU A 237 0.38 12.99 -8.39
CA LEU A 237 -0.34 12.00 -9.20
C LEU A 237 -0.76 12.52 -10.58
N GLY A 238 -0.60 13.81 -10.85
CA GLY A 238 -1.10 14.46 -12.07
C GLY A 238 -2.63 14.43 -12.17
N ILE A 239 -3.33 14.60 -11.04
CA ILE A 239 -4.80 14.61 -10.97
C ILE A 239 -5.29 16.05 -11.02
N ASP A 240 -6.24 16.33 -11.92
CA ASP A 240 -6.91 17.63 -11.97
C ASP A 240 -7.97 17.73 -10.87
N LEU A 241 -7.85 18.77 -10.05
CA LEU A 241 -8.80 19.08 -8.97
C LEU A 241 -9.85 20.10 -9.40
N THR A 242 -11.02 20.03 -8.79
CA THR A 242 -12.08 21.06 -8.93
C THR A 242 -11.73 22.33 -8.17
N THR A 243 -12.41 23.43 -8.50
CA THR A 243 -12.15 24.77 -7.92
C THR A 243 -12.12 24.78 -6.40
N ASP A 244 -13.00 24.03 -5.74
CA ASP A 244 -13.07 23.99 -4.27
C ASP A 244 -11.80 23.41 -3.62
N TRP A 245 -11.07 22.57 -4.37
CA TRP A 245 -9.85 21.91 -3.93
C TRP A 245 -8.57 22.58 -4.47
N ARG A 246 -8.68 23.66 -5.25
CA ARG A 246 -7.53 24.42 -5.79
C ARG A 246 -7.03 25.50 -4.84
#